data_AF-A0A9P7BZ70-F1
#
_entry.id   AF-A0A9P7BZ70-F1
#
_cell.length_a   1.000
_cell.length_b   1.000
_cell.length_c   1.000
_cell.angle_alpha   90.00
_cell.angle_beta   90.00
_cell.angle_gamma   90.00
#
_symmetry.space_group_name_H-M   'P 1'
#
loop_
_entity.id
_entity.type
_entity.pdbx_description
1 polymer ?
#
loop_
_entity_poly.entity_id
_entity_poly.type
_entity_poly.pdbx_seq_one_letter_code
_entity_poly.pdbx_strand_id
1 'polypeptide(L)' 'MLALFATAARRAQAVGLGVNAGHDLSQDNLRDFLAHVPDVLEVSIGHALIGEALYDGLDATVRGYLALL' A
#
# COMPACT_ATOMS: atom_id res chain seq x y z
N MET A 1 -1.83 14.04 -5.11
CA MET A 1 -2.19 13.53 -3.77
C MET A 1 -1.00 12.89 -3.05
N LEU A 2 -0.14 12.11 -3.74
CA LEU A 2 1.05 11.44 -3.14
C LEU A 2 1.95 12.36 -2.29
N ALA A 3 2.25 13.58 -2.74
CA ALA A 3 3.07 14.52 -1.98
C ALA A 3 2.47 14.89 -0.60
N LEU A 4 1.14 14.90 -0.47
CA LEU A 4 0.45 15.14 0.79
C LEU A 4 0.67 13.95 1.75
N PHE A 5 0.49 12.71 1.27
CA PHE A 5 0.74 11.50 2.06
C PHE A 5 2.21 11.38 2.49
N ALA A 6 3.14 11.64 1.58
CA ALA A 6 4.57 11.64 1.89
C ALA A 6 4.93 12.66 2.98
N THR A 7 4.28 13.83 2.95
CA THR A 7 4.47 14.86 3.99
C THR A 7 3.85 14.43 5.32
N ALA A 8 2.66 13.80 5.30
CA ALA A 8 2.04 13.27 6.51
C ALA A 8 2.90 12.16 7.16
N ALA A 9 3.41 11.22 6.36
CA ALA A 9 4.30 10.16 6.82
C ALA A 9 5.56 10.72 7.50
N ARG A 10 6.26 11.65 6.85
CA ARG A 10 7.44 12.32 7.43
C ARG A 10 7.12 13.01 8.76
N ARG A 11 5.95 13.64 8.88
CA ARG A 11 5.53 14.30 10.13
C ARG A 11 5.25 13.29 11.24
N ALA A 12 4.65 12.15 10.93
CA ALA A 12 4.42 11.07 11.89
C ALA A 12 5.76 10.45 12.36
N GLN A 13 6.66 10.18 11.43
CA GLN A 13 7.99 9.62 11.71
C GLN A 13 8.84 10.56 12.55
N ALA A 14 8.76 11.88 12.33
CA ALA A 14 9.48 12.88 13.13
C ALA A 14 9.10 12.87 14.62
N VAL A 15 7.95 12.30 14.99
CA VAL A 15 7.52 12.13 16.39
C VAL A 15 7.59 10.66 16.86
N GLY A 16 8.27 9.80 16.10
CA GLY A 16 8.50 8.40 16.46
C GLY A 16 7.31 7.46 16.18
N LEU A 17 6.33 7.88 15.37
CA LEU A 17 5.21 7.01 14.96
C LEU A 17 5.57 6.23 13.70
N GLY A 18 5.29 4.91 13.74
CA GLY A 18 5.26 4.08 12.54
C GLY A 18 4.10 4.46 11.62
N VAL A 19 4.24 4.18 10.32
CA VAL A 19 3.24 4.54 9.31
C VAL A 19 2.73 3.26 8.64
N ASN A 20 1.45 2.95 8.84
CA ASN A 20 0.74 1.94 8.07
C ASN A 20 -0.14 2.65 7.01
N ALA A 21 -0.46 1.97 5.93
CA ALA A 21 -1.35 2.48 4.89
C ALA A 21 -2.38 1.43 4.44
N GLY A 22 -3.38 1.85 3.66
CA GLY A 22 -4.46 0.99 3.23
C GLY A 22 -5.61 1.82 2.68
N HIS A 23 -6.77 1.17 2.54
CA HIS A 23 -7.99 1.75 1.95
C HIS A 23 -7.81 2.15 0.47
N ASP A 24 -8.50 1.45 -0.43
CA ASP A 24 -8.46 1.64 -1.89
C ASP A 24 -7.08 1.51 -2.58
N LEU A 25 -6.08 0.96 -1.87
CA LEU A 25 -4.87 0.46 -2.51
C LEU A 25 -5.21 -0.78 -3.35
N SER A 26 -4.58 -0.89 -4.52
CA SER A 26 -4.75 -1.99 -5.47
C SER A 26 -3.40 -2.37 -6.10
N GLN A 27 -3.35 -3.43 -6.92
CA GLN A 27 -2.13 -3.77 -7.66
C GLN A 27 -1.69 -2.63 -8.60
N ASP A 28 -2.62 -1.82 -9.10
CA ASP A 28 -2.35 -0.74 -10.05
C ASP A 28 -1.68 0.50 -9.43
N ASN A 29 -1.88 0.74 -8.13
CA ASN A 29 -1.45 1.99 -7.48
C ASN A 29 -0.47 1.81 -6.32
N LEU A 30 -0.32 0.59 -5.79
CA LEU A 30 0.51 0.33 -4.61
C LEU A 30 1.98 0.69 -4.86
N ARG A 31 2.53 0.32 -6.02
CA ARG A 31 3.94 0.56 -6.33
C ARG A 31 4.29 2.05 -6.33
N ASP A 32 3.45 2.87 -6.95
CA ASP A 32 3.65 4.32 -6.98
C ASP A 32 3.47 4.94 -5.59
N PHE A 33 2.56 4.42 -4.77
CA PHE A 33 2.39 4.88 -3.40
C PHE A 33 3.64 4.61 -2.56
N LEU A 34 4.16 3.37 -2.56
CA LEU A 34 5.36 2.99 -1.81
C LEU A 34 6.62 3.70 -2.32
N ALA A 35 6.71 3.99 -3.62
CA ALA A 35 7.83 4.74 -4.18
C ALA A 35 7.91 6.21 -3.69
N HIS A 36 6.78 6.80 -3.29
CA HIS A 36 6.71 8.22 -2.90
C HIS A 36 6.52 8.45 -1.40
N VAL A 37 5.89 7.51 -0.68
CA VAL A 37 5.61 7.62 0.76
C VAL A 37 6.66 6.81 1.53
N PRO A 38 7.58 7.48 2.26
CA PRO A 38 8.73 6.79 2.85
C PRO A 38 8.32 5.93 4.06
N ASP A 39 9.05 4.83 4.25
CA ASP A 39 9.02 3.98 5.43
C ASP A 39 7.61 3.58 5.90
N VAL A 40 6.75 3.21 4.94
CA VAL A 40 5.48 2.53 5.22
C VAL A 40 5.80 1.13 5.74
N LEU A 41 5.39 0.82 6.96
CA LEU A 41 5.75 -0.41 7.66
C LEU A 41 4.83 -1.58 7.32
N GLU A 42 3.57 -1.28 7.00
CA GLU A 42 2.55 -2.27 6.70
C GLU A 42 1.47 -1.67 5.78
N VAL A 43 0.94 -2.48 4.87
CA VAL A 43 -0.26 -2.15 4.10
C VAL A 43 -1.39 -3.14 4.36
N SER A 44 -2.59 -2.63 4.63
CA SER A 44 -3.82 -3.42 4.78
C SER A 44 -4.73 -3.22 3.57
N ILE A 45 -4.85 -4.25 2.74
CA ILE A 45 -5.56 -4.21 1.45
C ILE A 45 -6.66 -5.28 1.43
N GLY A 46 -7.89 -4.88 1.08
CA GLY A 46 -9.08 -5.74 1.15
C GLY A 46 -9.87 -5.77 -0.16
N HIS A 47 -10.74 -4.77 -0.37
CA HIS A 47 -11.73 -4.79 -1.46
C HIS A 47 -11.11 -5.04 -2.86
N ALA A 48 -10.05 -4.31 -3.22
CA ALA A 48 -9.36 -4.50 -4.50
C ALA A 48 -8.75 -5.90 -4.64
N LEU A 49 -8.03 -6.38 -3.62
CA LEU A 49 -7.45 -7.71 -3.59
C LEU A 49 -8.50 -8.81 -3.79
N ILE A 50 -9.64 -8.73 -3.08
CA ILE A 50 -10.71 -9.72 -3.26
C ILE A 50 -11.32 -9.62 -4.66
N GLY A 51 -11.47 -8.40 -5.21
CA GLY A 51 -11.97 -8.18 -6.56
C GLY A 51 -11.05 -8.73 -7.64
N GLU A 52 -9.74 -8.51 -7.54
CA GLU A 52 -8.72 -9.03 -8.46
C GLU A 52 -8.63 -10.55 -8.36
N ALA A 53 -8.75 -11.12 -7.14
CA ALA A 53 -8.75 -12.56 -6.92
C ALA A 53 -9.97 -13.28 -7.53
N LEU A 54 -11.05 -12.58 -7.90
CA LEU A 54 -12.14 -13.19 -8.67
C LEU A 54 -11.69 -13.62 -10.08
N TYR A 55 -10.63 -13.02 -10.61
CA TYR A 55 -10.08 -13.34 -11.93
C TYR A 55 -8.89 -14.30 -11.82
N ASP A 56 -7.95 -14.00 -10.93
CA ASP A 56 -6.65 -14.69 -10.90
C ASP A 56 -6.55 -15.75 -9.77
N GLY A 57 -7.49 -15.75 -8.84
CA GLY A 57 -7.45 -16.57 -7.63
C GLY A 57 -6.56 -15.98 -6.52
N LEU A 58 -6.93 -16.25 -5.26
CA LEU A 58 -6.29 -15.64 -4.08
C LEU A 58 -4.76 -15.85 -4.00
N ASP A 59 -4.25 -17.05 -4.31
CA ASP A 59 -2.79 -17.31 -4.22
C ASP A 59 -2.01 -16.45 -5.22
N ALA A 60 -2.47 -16.36 -6.47
CA ALA A 60 -1.81 -15.54 -7.49
C ALA A 60 -1.88 -14.05 -7.15
N THR A 61 -3.05 -13.55 -6.75
CA THR A 61 -3.25 -12.14 -6.37
C THR A 61 -2.37 -11.76 -5.18
N VAL A 62 -2.34 -12.56 -4.10
CA VAL A 62 -1.48 -12.28 -2.93
C VAL A 62 0.00 -12.26 -3.32
N ARG A 63 0.47 -13.21 -4.15
CA ARG A 63 1.85 -13.20 -4.67
C ARG A 63 2.13 -11.96 -5.53
N GLY A 64 1.15 -11.51 -6.30
CA GLY A 64 1.20 -10.26 -7.07
C GLY A 64 1.46 -9.06 -6.17
N TYR A 65 0.69 -8.89 -5.09
CA TYR A 65 0.93 -7.83 -4.11
C TYR A 65 2.29 -7.92 -3.44
N LEU A 66 2.73 -9.13 -3.03
CA LEU A 66 4.04 -9.34 -2.41
C LEU A 66 5.20 -8.92 -3.34
N ALA A 67 5.04 -9.07 -4.66
CA ALA A 67 6.05 -8.65 -5.64
C ALA A 67 6.08 -7.11 -5.88
N LEU A 68 5.13 -6.37 -5.32
CA LEU A 68 5.09 -4.90 -5.36
C LEU A 68 5.72 -4.23 -4.13
N LEU A 69 5.97 -4.99 -3.07
CA LEU A 69 6.67 -4.55 -1.86
C LEU A 69 8.18 -4.49 -2.11
#